data_AF-A0A3C0CV00-F1
#
_entry.id   AF-A0A3C0CV00-F1
#
_cell.length_a   1.000
_cell.length_b   1.000
_cell.length_c   1.000
_cell.angle_alpha   90.00
_cell.angle_beta   90.00
_cell.angle_gamma   90.00
#
_symmetry.space_group_name_H-M   'P 1'
#
loop_
_entity.id
_entity.type
_entity.pdbx_description
1 polymer ?
#
loop_
_entity_poly.entity_id
_entity_poly.type
_entity_poly.pdbx_seq_one_letter_code
_entity_poly.pdbx_strand_id
1 'polypeptide(L)' 'MDFSIPQYVQEGKAYLNIAIGCTGGRHRSVAIAGELGAHLKGKGYRTIIDHRDVSKGARRGESA' A
#
# COMPACT_ATOMS: atom_id res chain seq x y z
N MET A 1 -0.17 4.72 -12.72
CA MET A 1 -0.38 5.83 -11.76
C MET A 1 0.36 7.11 -12.12
N ASP A 2 1.28 7.03 -13.07
CA ASP A 2 2.15 8.14 -13.50
C ASP A 2 1.41 9.35 -14.07
N PHE A 3 0.22 9.13 -14.64
CA PHE A 3 -0.61 10.21 -15.17
C PHE A 3 -1.32 11.01 -14.08
N SER A 4 -1.97 10.32 -13.13
CA SER A 4 -2.86 10.96 -12.16
C SER A 4 -2.14 11.55 -10.95
N ILE A 5 -1.04 10.96 -10.50
CA ILE A 5 -0.32 11.44 -9.29
C ILE A 5 0.18 12.89 -9.43
N PRO A 6 0.80 13.31 -10.55
CA PRO A 6 1.19 14.70 -10.74
C PRO A 6 0.02 15.69 -10.65
N GLN A 7 -1.21 15.26 -11.00
CA GLN A 7 -2.40 16.10 -10.94
C GLN A 7 -2.85 16.29 -9.50
N TYR A 8 -2.82 15.23 -8.67
CA TYR A 8 -3.10 15.34 -7.23
C TYR A 8 -2.09 16.24 -6.51
N VAL A 9 -0.81 16.22 -6.94
CA VAL A 9 0.22 17.13 -6.42
C VAL A 9 -0.07 18.58 -6.81
N GLN A 10 -0.44 18.84 -8.08
CA GLN A 10 -0.82 20.18 -8.55
C GLN A 10 -2.06 20.72 -7.85
N GLU A 11 -3.02 19.87 -7.53
CA GLU A 11 -4.21 20.24 -6.74
C GLU A 11 -3.87 20.50 -5.26
N GLY A 12 -2.62 20.29 -4.83
CA GLY A 12 -2.16 20.55 -3.48
C GLY A 12 -2.65 19.54 -2.44
N LYS A 13 -3.00 18.31 -2.84
CA LYS A 13 -3.39 17.27 -1.87
C LYS A 13 -2.20 16.91 -1.01
N ALA A 14 -2.33 17.10 0.31
CA ALA A 14 -1.29 16.73 1.27
C ALA A 14 -1.03 15.21 1.30
N TYR A 15 -2.07 14.40 1.07
CA TYR A 15 -2.00 12.94 1.10
C TYR A 15 -2.87 12.32 0.01
N LEU A 16 -2.37 11.24 -0.59
CA LEU A 16 -3.12 10.36 -1.48
C LEU A 16 -3.07 8.94 -0.90
N ASN A 17 -4.21 8.43 -0.44
CA ASN A 17 -4.33 7.07 0.08
C ASN A 17 -4.79 6.11 -1.02
N ILE A 18 -4.05 5.03 -1.22
CA ILE A 18 -4.33 4.02 -2.25
C ILE A 18 -4.56 2.69 -1.56
N ALA A 19 -5.81 2.20 -1.58
CA ALA A 19 -6.18 0.91 -1.00
C ALA A 19 -6.15 -0.18 -2.07
N ILE A 20 -5.43 -1.27 -1.79
CA ILE A 20 -5.37 -2.45 -2.66
C ILE A 20 -5.89 -3.65 -1.87
N GLY A 21 -6.95 -4.28 -2.36
CA GLY A 21 -7.61 -5.41 -1.70
C GLY A 21 -7.45 -6.72 -2.47
N CYS A 22 -7.28 -7.82 -1.75
CA CYS A 22 -7.55 -9.16 -2.23
C CYS A 22 -8.38 -9.90 -1.17
N THR A 23 -9.01 -11.02 -1.51
CA THR A 23 -9.95 -11.71 -0.60
C THR A 23 -9.41 -11.93 0.81
N GLY A 24 -8.16 -12.39 0.94
CA GLY A 24 -7.53 -12.66 2.25
C GLY A 24 -6.58 -11.58 2.76
N GLY A 25 -6.38 -10.48 2.01
CA GLY A 25 -5.52 -9.35 2.41
C GLY A 25 -4.03 -9.66 2.62
N ARG A 26 -3.53 -10.85 2.25
CA ARG A 26 -2.20 -11.35 2.66
C ARG A 26 -1.23 -11.72 1.53
N HIS A 27 -1.72 -11.91 0.30
CA HIS A 27 -0.88 -12.40 -0.80
C HIS A 27 -0.81 -11.36 -1.92
N ARG A 28 -1.86 -11.27 -2.73
CA ARG A 28 -1.88 -10.41 -3.93
C ARG A 28 -1.85 -8.92 -3.57
N SER A 29 -2.66 -8.49 -2.62
CA SER A 29 -2.67 -7.09 -2.19
C SER A 29 -1.33 -6.64 -1.62
N VAL A 30 -0.68 -7.52 -0.86
CA VAL A 30 0.64 -7.26 -0.26
C VAL A 30 1.69 -7.09 -1.36
N ALA A 31 1.76 -8.03 -2.31
CA ALA A 31 2.71 -7.97 -3.42
C ALA A 31 2.51 -6.72 -4.29
N ILE A 32 1.27 -6.44 -4.69
CA ILE A 32 0.96 -5.27 -5.55
C ILE A 32 1.26 -3.96 -4.81
N ALA A 33 0.92 -3.84 -3.53
CA ALA A 33 1.23 -2.65 -2.74
C ALA A 33 2.75 -2.44 -2.58
N GLY A 34 3.51 -3.53 -2.42
CA GLY A 34 4.96 -3.51 -2.40
C GLY A 34 5.56 -2.98 -3.70
N GLU A 35 5.18 -3.57 -4.82
CA GLU A 35 5.69 -3.20 -6.15
C GLU A 35 5.33 -1.76 -6.51
N LEU A 36 4.06 -1.37 -6.29
CA LEU A 36 3.62 -0.01 -6.54
C LEU A 36 4.38 0.99 -5.66
N GLY A 37 4.57 0.67 -4.37
CA GLY A 37 5.31 1.53 -3.46
C GLY A 37 6.77 1.69 -3.84
N ALA A 38 7.42 0.63 -4.33
CA ALA A 38 8.78 0.69 -4.86
C ALA A 38 8.86 1.59 -6.10
N HIS A 39 7.93 1.44 -7.05
CA HIS A 39 7.83 2.29 -8.24
C HIS A 39 7.67 3.78 -7.89
N LEU A 40 6.75 4.10 -6.96
CA LEU A 40 6.51 5.48 -6.54
C LEU A 40 7.71 6.09 -5.80
N LYS A 41 8.37 5.32 -4.94
CA LYS A 41 9.62 5.74 -4.29
C LYS A 41 10.74 5.99 -5.32
N GLY A 42 10.86 5.12 -6.33
CA GLY A 42 11.81 5.30 -7.44
C GLY A 42 11.59 6.58 -8.24
N LYS A 43 10.35 7.11 -8.22
CA LYS A 43 9.99 8.41 -8.81
C LYS A 43 10.13 9.61 -7.87
N GLY A 44 10.66 9.40 -6.67
CA GLY A 44 10.87 10.47 -5.68
C GLY A 44 9.64 10.81 -4.84
N TYR A 45 8.54 10.06 -4.96
CA TYR A 45 7.40 10.26 -4.08
C TYR A 45 7.66 9.65 -2.70
N ARG A 46 7.36 10.41 -1.64
CA ARG A 46 7.33 9.86 -0.28
C ARG A 46 6.15 8.90 -0.17
N THR A 47 6.45 7.60 -0.04
CA THR A 47 5.41 6.56 0.03
C THR A 47 5.57 5.71 1.28
N ILE A 48 4.46 5.55 2.02
CA ILE A 48 4.33 4.68 3.19
C ILE A 48 3.42 3.51 2.78
N ILE A 49 3.79 2.29 3.17
CA ILE A 49 3.04 1.07 2.88
C ILE A 49 2.59 0.48 4.21
N ASP A 50 1.30 0.15 4.32
CA ASP A 50 0.72 -0.54 5.47
C ASP A 50 -0.08 -1.77 5.00
N HIS A 51 0.02 -2.88 5.75
CA HIS A 51 -0.61 -4.15 5.43
C HIS A 51 -1.58 -4.61 6.54
N ARG A 52 -2.78 -4.04 6.52
CA ARG A 52 -3.86 -4.26 7.52
C ARG A 52 -4.06 -5.72 7.98
N ASP A 53 -4.06 -6.68 7.06
CA ASP A 53 -4.48 -8.07 7.35
C ASP A 53 -3.32 -9.04 7.58
N VAL A 54 -2.08 -8.60 7.35
CA VAL A 54 -0.87 -9.41 7.58
C VAL A 54 -0.69 -9.65 9.09
N SER A 55 -0.84 -8.62 9.91
CA SER A 55 -0.70 -8.71 11.38
C SER A 55 -1.80 -9.54 12.06
N LYS A 56 -2.94 -9.76 11.40
CA LYS A 56 -4.05 -10.56 11.95
C LYS A 56 -3.77 -12.06 11.98
N GLY A 57 -2.77 -12.54 11.23
CA GLY A 57 -2.39 -13.95 11.17
C GLY A 57 -1.53 -14.42 12.35
N ALA A 58 -0.81 -13.51 13.01
CA ALA A 58 0.13 -13.84 14.07
C ALA A 58 -0.53 -14.26 15.40
N ARG A 59 -1.85 -14.01 15.58
CA ARG A 59 -2.60 -14.35 16.81
C ARG A 59 -3.30 -15.71 16.79
N ARG A 60 -2.82 -16.68 16.00
CA ARG A 60 -3.45 -18.00 15.87
C ARG A 60 -2.56 -19.16 16.35
N GLY A 61 -1.65 -18.89 17.29
CA GLY A 61 -0.67 -19.86 17.81
C GLY A 61 -0.36 -19.78 19.31
N GLU A 62 -1.15 -19.07 20.12
CA GLU A 62 -1.03 -19.10 21.59
C GLU A 62 -2.38 -19.48 22.20
N SER A 63 -2.64 -20.78 22.21
CA SER A 63 -3.56 -21.46 23.12
C SER A 63 -3.05 -22.89 23.18
N ALA A 64 -1.97 -23.07 23.94
CA ALA A 64 -1.52 -24.36 24.44
C ALA A 64 -1.91 -24.44 25.91
#